data_AF-A0A0N0S314-F1
#
_entry.id   AF-A0A0N0S314-F1
#
_cell.length_a   1.000
_cell.length_b   1.000
_cell.length_c   1.000
_cell.angle_alpha   90.00
_cell.angle_beta   90.00
_cell.angle_gamma   90.00
#
_symmetry.space_group_name_H-M   'P 1'
#
loop_
_entity.id
_entity.type
_entity.pdbx_description
1 polymer ?
#
loop_
_entity_poly.entity_id
_entity_poly.type
_entity_poly.pdbx_seq_one_letter_code
_entity_poly.pdbx_strand_id
1 'polypeptide(L)'
;MSAELAEQLEGFKSWCVESKKVYGSQLEDGDYVCITANLEPISSSYIVQMFNAIKNEHQIEWFSAHILRHTFLSILIAEGAAITTVAKTIGDTPEMVMKAYAHSLDDEELKATKILSSLIKLK
;
A
#
# COMPACT_ATOMS: atom_id res chain seq x y z
N MET A 1 0.05 -12.32 -4.87
CA MET A 1 -0.76 -11.16 -5.31
C MET A 1 -2.22 -11.54 -5.10
N SER A 2 -3.04 -10.68 -4.48
CA SER A 2 -4.46 -11.01 -4.27
C SER A 2 -5.20 -10.98 -5.60
N ALA A 3 -6.33 -11.69 -5.69
CA ALA A 3 -7.14 -11.74 -6.90
C ALA A 3 -7.71 -10.34 -7.22
N GLU A 4 -8.10 -9.58 -6.20
CA GLU A 4 -8.65 -8.23 -6.39
C GLU A 4 -7.62 -7.26 -6.96
N LEU A 5 -6.36 -7.31 -6.47
CA LEU A 5 -5.30 -6.46 -7.03
C LEU A 5 -4.97 -6.84 -8.47
N ALA A 6 -4.97 -8.13 -8.79
CA ALA A 6 -4.79 -8.60 -10.15
C ALA A 6 -5.90 -8.06 -11.07
N GLU A 7 -7.17 -8.16 -10.64
CA GLU A 7 -8.32 -7.65 -11.38
C GLU A 7 -8.23 -6.13 -11.60
N GLN A 8 -7.84 -5.36 -10.58
CA GLN A 8 -7.62 -3.93 -10.71
C GLN A 8 -6.54 -3.60 -11.75
N LEU A 9 -5.40 -4.29 -11.71
CA LEU A 9 -4.31 -4.07 -12.66
C LEU A 9 -4.68 -4.45 -14.08
N GLU A 10 -5.43 -5.54 -14.29
CA GLU A 10 -5.96 -5.92 -15.59
C GLU A 10 -6.97 -4.90 -16.13
N GLY A 11 -7.79 -4.32 -15.24
CA GLY A 11 -8.67 -3.20 -15.57
C GLY A 11 -7.90 -1.97 -16.05
N PHE A 12 -6.86 -1.56 -15.31
CA PHE A 12 -6.00 -0.45 -15.71
C PHE A 12 -5.27 -0.71 -17.03
N LYS A 13 -4.77 -1.94 -17.22
CA LYS A 13 -4.12 -2.34 -18.47
C LYS A 13 -5.09 -2.26 -19.66
N SER A 14 -6.32 -2.74 -19.49
CA SER A 14 -7.37 -2.67 -20.52
C SER A 14 -7.67 -1.22 -20.90
N TRP A 15 -7.83 -0.34 -19.89
CA TRP A 15 -8.01 1.10 -20.12
C TRP A 15 -6.81 1.73 -20.86
N CYS A 16 -5.58 1.32 -20.55
CA CYS A 16 -4.39 1.79 -21.26
C CYS A 16 -4.39 1.39 -22.73
N VAL A 17 -4.74 0.13 -23.03
CA VAL A 17 -4.84 -0.39 -24.40
C VAL A 17 -5.88 0.38 -25.20
N GLU A 18 -7.08 0.57 -24.61
CA GLU A 18 -8.15 1.33 -25.24
C GLU A 18 -7.74 2.78 -25.49
N SER A 19 -7.14 3.42 -24.48
CA SER A 19 -6.67 4.80 -24.57
C SER A 19 -5.62 4.95 -25.66
N LYS A 20 -4.57 4.11 -25.69
CA LYS A 20 -3.55 4.15 -26.76
C LYS A 20 -4.16 3.92 -28.15
N LYS A 21 -5.12 3.01 -28.28
CA LYS A 21 -5.80 2.71 -29.54
C LYS A 21 -6.56 3.91 -30.10
N VAL A 22 -7.19 4.72 -29.24
CA VAL A 22 -7.87 5.96 -29.65
C VAL A 22 -6.89 6.93 -30.33
N TYR A 23 -5.64 6.97 -29.89
CA TYR A 23 -4.58 7.81 -30.46
C TYR A 23 -3.75 7.09 -31.55
N GLY A 24 -4.20 5.93 -32.03
CA GLY A 24 -3.52 5.17 -33.09
C GLY A 24 -2.22 4.49 -32.66
N SER A 25 -1.99 4.34 -31.36
CA SER A 25 -0.83 3.66 -30.78
C SER A 25 -1.21 2.32 -30.16
N GLN A 26 -0.23 1.50 -29.82
CA GLN A 26 -0.40 0.20 -29.15
C GLN A 26 0.43 0.17 -27.86
N LEU A 27 0.04 -0.72 -26.94
CA LEU A 27 0.80 -0.99 -25.73
C LEU A 27 1.88 -2.03 -26.05
N GLU A 28 3.14 -1.67 -25.86
CA GLU A 28 4.32 -2.52 -26.04
C GLU A 28 4.81 -3.08 -24.70
N ASP A 29 5.60 -4.16 -24.71
CA ASP A 29 6.07 -4.84 -23.50
C ASP A 29 6.95 -3.96 -22.59
N GLY A 30 7.49 -2.85 -23.10
CA GLY A 30 8.26 -1.87 -22.32
C GLY A 30 7.44 -0.72 -21.74
N ASP A 31 6.15 -0.65 -22.03
CA ASP A 31 5.30 0.45 -21.61
C ASP A 31 4.88 0.34 -20.14
N TYR A 32 4.67 1.50 -19.53
CA TYR A 32 4.03 1.60 -18.23
C TYR A 32 2.52 1.40 -18.36
N VAL A 33 1.92 0.71 -17.38
CA VAL A 33 0.45 0.53 -17.24
C VAL A 33 -0.21 1.64 -16.43
N CYS A 34 0.57 2.48 -15.76
CA CYS A 34 0.08 3.66 -15.04
C CYS A 34 0.43 4.89 -15.87
N ILE A 35 -0.47 5.28 -16.76
CA ILE A 35 -0.29 6.42 -17.67
C ILE A 35 -1.32 7.52 -17.40
N THR A 36 -0.98 8.74 -17.78
CA THR A 36 -1.88 9.90 -17.77
C THR A 36 -2.83 9.86 -18.97
N ALA A 37 -3.82 10.75 -19.00
CA ALA A 37 -4.70 10.92 -20.16
C ALA A 37 -3.96 11.28 -21.46
N ASN A 38 -2.73 11.80 -21.35
CA ASN A 38 -1.86 12.10 -22.49
C ASN A 38 -1.00 10.91 -22.92
N LEU A 39 -1.26 9.71 -22.39
CA LEU A 39 -0.52 8.47 -22.65
C LEU A 39 0.93 8.44 -22.15
N GLU A 40 1.33 9.43 -21.36
CA GLU A 40 2.66 9.49 -20.74
C GLU A 40 2.67 8.76 -19.39
N PRO A 41 3.78 8.12 -18.99
CA PRO A 41 3.92 7.52 -17.67
C PRO A 41 3.64 8.52 -16.55
N ILE A 42 2.95 8.07 -15.50
CA ILE A 42 2.71 8.92 -14.33
C ILE A 42 4.05 9.25 -13.65
N SER A 43 4.34 10.55 -13.55
CA SER A 43 5.53 11.04 -12.87
C SER A 43 5.31 11.20 -11.36
N SER A 44 6.40 11.28 -10.60
CA SER A 44 6.34 11.52 -9.15
C SER A 44 5.65 12.86 -8.81
N SER A 45 5.86 13.90 -9.62
CA SER A 45 5.21 15.20 -9.42
C SER A 45 3.71 15.13 -9.69
N TYR A 46 3.28 14.29 -10.63
CA TYR A 46 1.86 14.04 -10.91
C TYR A 46 1.18 13.37 -9.72
N ILE A 47 1.80 12.35 -9.13
CA ILE A 47 1.29 11.71 -7.90
C ILE A 47 1.11 12.74 -6.78
N VAL A 48 2.11 13.56 -6.51
CA VAL A 48 2.03 14.60 -5.46
C VAL A 48 0.87 15.56 -5.72
N GLN A 49 0.70 16.02 -6.96
CA GLN A 49 -0.40 16.92 -7.34
C GLN A 49 -1.77 16.24 -7.18
N MET A 50 -1.90 14.99 -7.61
CA MET A 50 -3.13 14.19 -7.45
C MET A 50 -3.52 14.07 -5.97
N PHE A 51 -2.58 13.70 -5.10
CA PHE A 51 -2.85 13.61 -3.66
C PHE A 51 -3.21 14.98 -3.05
N ASN A 52 -2.55 16.06 -3.47
CA ASN A 52 -2.89 17.41 -3.03
C ASN A 52 -4.30 17.85 -3.48
N ALA A 53 -4.72 17.45 -4.68
CA ALA A 53 -6.08 17.73 -5.16
C ALA A 53 -7.13 17.05 -4.27
N ILE A 54 -6.97 15.75 -4.00
CA ILE A 54 -7.83 14.97 -3.10
C ILE A 54 -7.83 15.57 -1.68
N LYS A 55 -6.65 15.96 -1.20
CA LYS A 55 -6.45 16.61 0.10
C LYS A 55 -7.32 17.86 0.22
N ASN A 56 -7.27 18.73 -0.79
CA ASN A 56 -8.01 20.00 -0.80
C ASN A 56 -9.51 19.79 -0.99
N GLU A 57 -9.90 18.86 -1.87
CA GLU A 57 -11.30 18.55 -2.16
C GLU A 57 -12.04 18.02 -0.93
N HIS A 58 -11.42 17.10 -0.18
CA HIS A 58 -12.03 16.46 0.98
C HIS A 58 -11.59 17.05 2.32
N GLN A 59 -10.84 18.16 2.31
CA GLN A 59 -10.34 18.84 3.51
C GLN A 59 -9.56 17.90 4.46
N ILE A 60 -8.84 16.93 3.90
CA ILE A 60 -8.01 16.01 4.68
C ILE A 60 -6.70 16.73 5.01
N GLU A 61 -6.27 16.72 6.26
CA GLU A 61 -5.08 17.50 6.64
C GLU A 61 -3.76 16.80 6.25
N TRP A 62 -3.69 15.47 6.35
CA TRP A 62 -2.49 14.68 6.12
C TRP A 62 -2.78 13.48 5.20
N PHE A 63 -2.52 13.64 3.90
CA PHE A 63 -2.78 12.58 2.91
C PHE A 63 -1.71 12.56 1.82
N SER A 64 -1.05 11.42 1.64
CA SER A 64 -0.07 11.18 0.57
C SER A 64 0.09 9.69 0.29
N ALA A 65 0.71 9.34 -0.85
CA ALA A 65 1.07 7.95 -1.16
C ALA A 65 1.96 7.31 -0.07
N HIS A 66 2.84 8.11 0.56
CA HIS A 66 3.69 7.61 1.64
C HIS A 66 2.87 7.28 2.89
N ILE A 67 1.89 8.11 3.24
CA ILE A 67 0.97 7.83 4.36
C ILE A 67 0.16 6.56 4.10
N LEU A 68 -0.32 6.34 2.86
CA LEU A 68 -1.00 5.09 2.51
C LEU A 68 -0.10 3.87 2.71
N ARG A 69 1.21 3.96 2.39
CA ARG A 69 2.18 2.90 2.68
C ARG A 69 2.29 2.64 4.19
N HIS A 70 2.35 3.69 5.02
CA HIS A 70 2.34 3.54 6.48
C HIS A 70 1.06 2.84 6.96
N THR A 71 -0.11 3.26 6.47
CA THR A 71 -1.40 2.65 6.84
C THR A 71 -1.46 1.17 6.46
N PHE A 72 -1.05 0.82 5.23
CA PHE A 72 -0.97 -0.58 4.79
C PHE A 72 -0.10 -1.42 5.72
N LEU A 73 1.05 -0.89 6.12
CA LEU A 73 2.01 -1.57 6.98
C LEU A 73 1.51 -1.75 8.42
N SER A 74 0.94 -0.70 9.01
CA SER A 74 0.32 -0.77 10.33
C SER A 74 -0.82 -1.80 10.38
N ILE A 75 -1.65 -1.86 9.34
CA ILE A 75 -2.72 -2.87 9.25
C ILE A 75 -2.14 -4.28 9.20
N LEU A 76 -1.15 -4.55 8.34
CA LEU A 76 -0.54 -5.88 8.26
C LEU A 76 0.05 -6.33 9.60
N ILE A 77 0.74 -5.43 10.30
CA ILE A 77 1.37 -5.73 11.59
C ILE A 77 0.30 -5.96 12.67
N ALA A 78 -0.74 -5.14 12.72
CA ALA A 78 -1.85 -5.28 13.68
C ALA A 78 -2.64 -6.58 13.47
N GLU A 79 -2.71 -7.08 12.23
CA GLU A 79 -3.29 -8.39 11.87
C GLU A 79 -2.33 -9.57 12.13
N GLY A 80 -1.16 -9.33 12.74
CA GLY A 80 -0.22 -10.35 13.15
C GLY A 80 0.71 -10.85 12.03
N ALA A 81 0.85 -10.12 10.93
CA ALA A 81 1.82 -10.48 9.89
C ALA A 81 3.25 -10.37 10.43
N ALA A 82 4.06 -11.41 10.20
CA ALA A 82 5.45 -11.43 10.64
C ALA A 82 6.25 -10.26 10.04
N ILE A 83 7.01 -9.55 10.88
CA ILE A 83 7.82 -8.38 10.48
C ILE A 83 8.76 -8.69 9.32
N THR A 84 9.33 -9.89 9.27
CA THR A 84 10.19 -10.35 8.16
C THR A 84 9.44 -10.47 6.83
N THR A 85 8.17 -10.88 6.87
CA THR A 85 7.29 -10.95 5.68
C THR A 85 6.91 -9.55 5.23
N VAL A 86 6.58 -8.67 6.17
CA VAL A 86 6.26 -7.27 5.91
C VAL A 86 7.44 -6.56 5.26
N ALA A 87 8.65 -6.68 5.83
CA ALA A 87 9.88 -6.10 5.30
C ALA A 87 10.18 -6.57 3.87
N LYS A 88 10.05 -7.88 3.61
CA LYS A 88 10.21 -8.44 2.26
C LYS A 88 9.20 -7.88 1.26
N THR A 89 7.95 -7.69 1.69
CA THR A 89 6.86 -7.19 0.84
C THR A 89 7.13 -5.77 0.34
N ILE A 90 7.73 -4.94 1.19
CA ILE A 90 7.97 -3.52 0.88
C ILE A 90 9.41 -3.23 0.40
N GLY A 91 10.25 -4.26 0.33
CA GLY A 91 11.66 -4.16 -0.06
C GLY A 91 12.53 -3.41 0.96
N ASP A 92 12.30 -3.62 2.26
CA ASP A 92 13.02 -2.96 3.36
C ASP A 92 13.60 -3.98 4.34
N THR A 93 14.27 -3.54 5.41
CA THR A 93 14.82 -4.42 6.45
C THR A 93 13.86 -4.59 7.63
N PRO A 94 13.86 -5.77 8.30
CA PRO A 94 13.05 -5.98 9.51
C PRO A 94 13.32 -4.96 10.62
N GLU A 95 14.56 -4.51 10.77
CA GLU A 95 14.96 -3.51 11.77
C GLU A 95 14.30 -2.16 11.51
N MET A 96 14.23 -1.75 10.24
CA MET A 96 13.57 -0.51 9.83
C MET A 96 12.05 -0.58 10.06
N VAL A 97 11.43 -1.72 9.73
CA VAL A 97 10.01 -1.95 9.98
C VAL A 97 9.71 -1.95 11.47
N MET A 98 10.47 -2.68 12.30
CA MET A 98 10.29 -2.68 13.75
C MET A 98 10.40 -1.27 14.32
N LYS A 99 11.44 -0.51 13.91
CA LYS A 99 11.65 0.85 14.38
C LYS A 99 10.48 1.79 14.06
N ALA A 100 9.88 1.64 12.88
CA ALA A 100 8.80 2.51 12.42
C ALA A 100 7.42 2.11 12.99
N TYR A 101 7.17 0.81 13.20
CA TYR A 101 5.83 0.28 13.44
C TYR A 101 5.68 -0.55 14.72
N ALA A 102 6.67 -0.58 15.63
CA ALA A 102 6.55 -1.32 16.89
C ALA A 102 5.30 -0.98 17.69
N HIS A 103 4.86 0.29 17.66
CA HIS A 103 3.63 0.75 18.31
C HIS A 103 2.35 0.07 17.81
N SER A 104 2.36 -0.51 16.60
CA SER A 104 1.23 -1.27 16.06
C SER A 104 1.08 -2.66 16.72
N LEU A 105 2.01 -3.05 17.62
CA LEU A 105 1.98 -4.32 18.36
C LEU A 105 1.43 -4.17 19.79
N ASP A 106 1.15 -2.96 20.27
CA ASP A 106 0.73 -2.70 21.65
C ASP A 106 -0.51 -3.55 22.05
N ASP A 107 -1.46 -3.71 21.13
CA ASP A 107 -2.65 -4.55 21.34
C ASP A 107 -2.32 -6.06 21.38
N GLU A 108 -1.32 -6.51 20.62
CA GLU A 108 -0.83 -7.89 20.68
C GLU A 108 -0.11 -8.16 22.00
N GLU A 109 0.68 -7.22 22.51
CA GLU A 109 1.35 -7.33 23.81
C GLU A 109 0.32 -7.49 24.95
N LEU A 110 -0.77 -6.71 24.90
CA LEU A 110 -1.87 -6.82 25.85
C LEU A 110 -2.55 -8.19 25.76
N LYS A 111 -2.80 -8.69 24.54
CA LYS A 111 -3.37 -10.03 24.32
C LYS A 111 -2.45 -11.13 24.87
N ALA A 112 -1.15 -11.07 24.60
CA ALA A 112 -0.16 -12.03 25.09
C ALA A 112 -0.11 -12.05 26.63
N THR A 113 -0.13 -10.87 27.25
CA THR A 113 -0.16 -10.73 28.72
C THR A 113 -1.43 -11.33 29.34
N LYS A 114 -2.60 -11.12 28.70
CA LYS A 114 -3.86 -11.73 29.14
C LYS A 114 -3.83 -13.26 29.04
N ILE A 115 -3.30 -13.81 27.93
CA ILE A 115 -3.13 -15.26 27.76
C ILE A 115 -2.22 -15.81 28.87
N LEU A 116 -1.06 -15.18 29.10
CA LEU A 116 -0.14 -15.58 30.16
C LEU A 116 -0.81 -15.55 31.55
N SER A 117 -1.55 -14.48 31.86
CA SER A 117 -2.30 -14.38 33.12
C SER A 117 -3.31 -15.52 33.29
N SER A 118 -4.01 -15.91 32.22
CA SER A 118 -4.97 -17.01 32.25
C SER A 118 -4.31 -18.38 32.48
N LEU A 119 -3.12 -18.60 31.90
CA LEU A 119 -2.35 -19.83 32.09
C LEU A 119 -1.79 -19.95 33.51
N ILE A 120 -1.36 -18.83 34.10
CA ILE A 120 -0.84 -18.80 35.48
C ILE A 120 -1.95 -19.03 36.51
N LYS A 121 -3.17 -18.52 36.26
CA LYS A 121 -4.34 -18.69 37.15
C LYS A 121 -4.94 -20.11 37.16
N LEU A 122 -4.49 -21.00 36.28
CA LEU A 122 -4.93 -22.40 36.20
C LEU A 122 -4.15 -23.35 37.13
N LYS A 123 -3.40 -22.82 38.10
CA LYS A 123 -2.75 -23.59 39.18
C LYS A 123 -3.36 -23.31 40.54
#